data_AF-A0A2C5YRS1-F1
#
_entry.id   AF-A0A2C5YRS1-F1
#
_cell.length_a   1.000
_cell.length_b   1.000
_cell.length_c   1.000
_cell.angle_alpha   90.00
_cell.angle_beta   90.00
_cell.angle_gamma   90.00
#
_symmetry.space_group_name_H-M   'P 1'
#
loop_
_entity.id
_entity.type
_entity.pdbx_description
1 polymer ?
#
loop_
_entity_poly.entity_id
_entity_poly.type
_entity_poly.pdbx_seq_one_letter_code
_entity_poly.pdbx_strand_id
1 'polypeptide(L)'
;MALVTHAADILVRLPSPSARPSCIWDHAGSCLIVTEAGGRVTDLDGRALDFGAGRYLARNRGLVATMPAAIHPRVLGLVDELAAADDNDNDNDNKLALGSKL
;
A
#
# COMPACT_ATOMS: atom_id res chain seq x y z
N MET A 1 0.12 0.22 -17.67
CA MET A 1 0.10 0.71 -16.27
C MET A 1 0.29 2.22 -16.30
N ALA A 2 -0.62 2.98 -15.68
CA ALA A 2 -0.80 4.42 -15.93
C ALA A 2 0.36 5.32 -15.48
N LEU A 3 1.21 4.86 -14.55
CA LEU A 3 2.34 5.66 -14.05
C LEU A 3 3.39 5.91 -15.12
N VAL A 4 3.77 4.87 -15.87
CA VAL A 4 4.83 4.95 -16.88
C VAL A 4 4.39 5.80 -18.08
N THR A 5 3.08 5.84 -18.35
CA THR A 5 2.51 6.68 -19.41
C THR A 5 2.23 8.11 -18.96
N HIS A 6 2.59 8.50 -17.72
CA HIS A 6 2.28 9.79 -17.12
C HIS A 6 0.77 10.12 -17.08
N ALA A 7 -0.08 9.09 -17.03
CA ALA A 7 -1.53 9.24 -16.87
C ALA A 7 -1.95 9.25 -15.38
N ALA A 8 -1.01 8.91 -14.48
CA ALA A 8 -1.15 9.00 -13.04
C ALA A 8 0.24 9.13 -12.41
N ASP A 9 0.35 9.77 -11.25
CA ASP A 9 1.62 9.93 -10.53
C ASP A 9 1.79 8.91 -9.40
N ILE A 10 0.67 8.40 -8.86
CA ILE A 10 0.63 7.58 -7.64
C ILE A 10 -0.33 6.40 -7.83
N LEU A 11 0.11 5.23 -7.40
CA LEU A 11 -0.73 4.06 -7.16
C LEU A 11 -0.55 3.63 -5.69
N VAL A 12 -1.62 3.68 -4.91
CA VAL A 12 -1.67 3.13 -3.55
C VAL A 12 -2.67 1.99 -3.51
N ARG A 13 -2.26 0.87 -2.92
CA ARG A 13 -3.13 -0.27 -2.63
C ARG A 13 -3.13 -0.55 -1.14
N LEU A 14 -4.23 -0.20 -0.48
CA LEU A 14 -4.47 -0.49 0.93
C LEU A 14 -5.13 -1.88 1.06
N PRO A 15 -4.53 -2.83 1.80
CA PRO A 15 -5.17 -4.11 2.06
C PRO A 15 -6.26 -3.96 3.12
N SER A 16 -7.48 -4.42 2.82
CA SER A 16 -8.52 -4.58 3.84
C SER A 16 -8.18 -5.78 4.76
N PRO A 17 -8.56 -5.77 6.05
CA PRO A 17 -8.26 -6.84 7.00
C PRO A 17 -8.74 -8.24 6.55
N SER A 18 -9.81 -8.30 5.75
CA SER A 18 -10.38 -9.55 5.23
C SER A 18 -9.90 -9.91 3.81
N ALA A 19 -9.11 -9.03 3.18
CA ALA A 19 -8.69 -9.22 1.80
C ALA A 19 -7.59 -10.29 1.69
N ARG A 20 -7.72 -11.16 0.68
CA ARG A 20 -6.64 -12.08 0.33
C ARG A 20 -5.39 -11.31 -0.11
N PRO A 21 -4.18 -11.78 0.25
CA PRO A 21 -2.94 -11.24 -0.28
C PRO A 21 -2.94 -11.22 -1.81
N SER A 22 -2.35 -10.18 -2.40
CA SER A 22 -2.14 -10.13 -3.85
C SER A 22 -1.26 -11.27 -4.32
N CYS A 23 -1.56 -11.81 -5.50
CA CYS A 23 -0.64 -12.70 -6.18
C CYS A 23 0.53 -11.91 -6.76
N ILE A 24 1.72 -12.51 -6.81
CA ILE A 24 2.92 -11.84 -7.34
C ILE A 24 2.78 -11.45 -8.81
N TRP A 25 2.07 -12.26 -9.61
CA TRP A 25 1.91 -12.04 -11.05
C TRP A 25 1.04 -10.83 -11.39
N ASP A 26 0.24 -10.33 -10.44
CA ASP A 26 -0.57 -9.12 -10.65
C ASP A 26 0.29 -7.84 -10.61
N HIS A 27 1.49 -7.90 -10.00
CA HIS A 27 2.30 -6.73 -9.68
C HIS A 27 3.75 -6.80 -10.17
N ALA A 28 4.36 -7.98 -10.25
CA ALA A 28 5.80 -8.11 -10.48
C ALA A 28 6.27 -7.41 -11.77
N GLY A 29 5.58 -7.64 -12.90
CA GLY A 29 5.95 -7.05 -14.18
C GLY A 29 5.81 -5.52 -14.21
N SER A 30 4.72 -4.98 -13.66
CA SER A 30 4.51 -3.53 -13.61
C SER A 30 5.48 -2.84 -12.66
N CYS A 31 5.78 -3.46 -11.51
CA CYS A 31 6.74 -2.94 -10.54
C CYS A 31 8.15 -2.84 -11.14
N LEU A 32 8.57 -3.83 -11.93
CA LEU A 32 9.84 -3.79 -12.64
C LEU A 32 9.88 -2.61 -13.60
N ILE A 33 8.87 -2.46 -14.46
CA ILE A 33 8.83 -1.37 -15.46
C ILE A 33 8.86 0.01 -14.78
N VAL A 34 8.07 0.22 -13.72
CA VAL A 34 8.07 1.49 -12.98
C VAL A 34 9.45 1.79 -12.39
N THR A 35 10.13 0.77 -11.85
CA THR A 35 11.46 0.92 -11.28
C THR A 35 12.49 1.28 -12.35
N GLU A 36 12.49 0.58 -13.49
CA GLU A 36 13.38 0.86 -14.62
C GLU A 36 13.12 2.23 -15.28
N ALA A 37 11.89 2.73 -15.20
CA ALA A 37 11.53 4.05 -15.67
C ALA A 37 11.94 5.19 -14.70
N GLY A 38 12.60 4.87 -13.58
CA GLY A 38 13.04 5.84 -12.57
C GLY A 38 11.97 6.19 -11.52
N GLY A 39 10.89 5.41 -11.44
CA GLY A 39 9.91 5.46 -10.37
C GLY A 39 10.39 4.73 -9.11
N ARG A 40 9.56 4.73 -8.07
CA ARG A 40 9.82 4.01 -6.82
C ARG A 40 8.62 3.16 -6.42
N VAL A 41 8.91 1.93 -6.00
CA VAL A 41 7.91 0.95 -5.56
C VAL A 41 8.30 0.37 -4.21
N THR A 42 7.39 0.39 -3.25
CA THR A 42 7.54 -0.20 -1.91
C THR A 42 6.21 -0.74 -1.40
N ASP A 43 6.23 -1.39 -0.24
CA ASP A 43 5.02 -1.65 0.54
C ASP A 43 4.63 -0.43 1.40
N LEU A 44 3.55 -0.54 2.17
CA LEU A 44 3.09 0.56 3.03
C LEU A 44 4.08 0.93 4.13
N ASP A 45 4.98 0.02 4.51
CA ASP A 45 6.01 0.24 5.53
C ASP A 45 7.31 0.77 4.91
N GLY A 46 7.30 1.11 3.61
CA GLY A 46 8.46 1.58 2.86
C GLY A 46 9.50 0.50 2.54
N ARG A 47 9.19 -0.78 2.76
CA ARG A 47 10.09 -1.90 2.45
C ARG A 47 9.98 -2.28 0.98
N ALA A 48 11.06 -2.84 0.44
CA ALA A 48 11.04 -3.42 -0.89
C ALA A 48 10.06 -4.61 -0.98
N LEU A 49 9.41 -4.77 -2.13
CA LEU A 49 8.52 -5.91 -2.38
C LEU A 49 9.33 -7.22 -2.48
N ASP A 50 8.93 -8.22 -1.71
CA ASP A 50 9.50 -9.56 -1.70
C ASP A 50 8.64 -10.49 -2.58
N PHE A 51 9.04 -10.62 -3.84
CA PHE A 51 8.44 -11.55 -4.78
C PHE A 51 8.89 -13.02 -4.57
N GLY A 52 9.78 -13.28 -3.61
CA GLY A 52 10.31 -14.61 -3.28
C GLY A 52 9.47 -15.39 -2.26
N ALA A 53 8.44 -14.78 -1.65
CA ALA A 53 7.59 -15.40 -0.63
C ALA A 53 6.57 -16.43 -1.16
N GLY A 54 6.75 -16.94 -2.38
CA GLY A 54 5.85 -17.86 -3.07
C GLY A 54 4.83 -17.14 -3.96
N ARG A 55 3.61 -17.70 -4.09
CA ARG A 55 2.59 -17.17 -5.03
C ARG A 55 2.03 -15.80 -4.64
N TYR A 56 2.16 -15.41 -3.38
CA TYR A 56 1.59 -14.19 -2.83
C TYR A 56 2.66 -13.24 -2.33
N LEU A 57 2.35 -11.94 -2.34
CA LEU A 57 3.11 -10.91 -1.61
C LEU A 57 2.84 -11.04 -0.10
N ALA A 58 3.20 -12.18 0.49
CA ALA A 58 2.86 -12.52 1.88
C ALA A 58 3.70 -11.75 2.93
N ARG A 59 4.85 -11.21 2.52
CA ARG A 59 5.80 -10.50 3.41
C ARG A 59 5.73 -8.98 3.26
N ASN A 60 4.77 -8.47 2.50
CA ASN A 60 4.55 -7.06 2.27
C ASN A 60 3.08 -6.71 2.53
N ARG A 61 2.84 -5.58 3.17
CA ARG A 61 1.49 -5.03 3.31
C ARG A 61 1.24 -3.99 2.24
N GLY A 62 0.22 -4.21 1.43
CA GLY A 62 -0.18 -3.27 0.39
C GLY A 62 0.89 -3.06 -0.68
N LEU A 63 0.78 -1.95 -1.40
CA LEU A 63 1.71 -1.56 -2.45
C LEU A 63 1.62 -0.05 -2.67
N VAL A 64 2.76 0.62 -2.75
CA VAL A 64 2.88 2.02 -3.15
C VAL A 64 3.83 2.11 -4.33
N ALA A 65 3.35 2.65 -5.45
CA ALA A 65 4.19 3.00 -6.58
C ALA A 65 4.03 4.49 -6.88
N THR A 66 5.12 5.17 -7.14
CA THR A 66 5.12 6.61 -7.45
C THR A 66 6.09 6.92 -8.58
N MET A 67 5.67 7.84 -9.44
CA MET A 67 6.48 8.41 -10.50
C MET A 67 6.14 9.91 -10.60
N PRO A 68 7.09 10.82 -10.35
CA PRO A 68 8.53 10.62 -10.14
C PRO A 68 8.86 10.04 -8.74
N ALA A 69 10.01 9.36 -8.59
CA ALA A 69 10.42 8.75 -7.31
C ALA A 69 10.53 9.74 -6.13
N ALA A 70 10.72 11.03 -6.39
CA ALA A 70 10.91 12.06 -5.37
C ALA A 70 9.69 12.27 -4.45
N ILE A 71 8.47 11.98 -4.92
CA ILE A 71 7.25 12.17 -4.10
C ILE A 71 7.01 11.01 -3.13
N HIS A 72 7.70 9.88 -3.31
CA HIS A 72 7.46 8.64 -2.58
C HIS A 72 7.48 8.77 -1.05
N PRO A 73 8.47 9.45 -0.42
CA PRO A 73 8.51 9.56 1.04
C PRO A 73 7.31 10.33 1.60
N ARG A 74 6.84 11.36 0.86
CA ARG A 74 5.67 12.14 1.26
C ARG A 74 4.39 11.31 1.17
N VAL A 75 4.27 10.46 0.15
CA VAL A 75 3.12 9.55 0.02
C VAL A 75 3.10 8.53 1.15
N LEU A 76 4.25 7.94 1.50
CA LEU A 76 4.33 7.01 2.64
C LEU A 76 3.91 7.66 3.96
N GLY A 77 4.36 8.90 4.23
CA GLY A 77 3.94 9.64 5.43
C GLY A 77 2.43 9.85 5.50
N LEU A 78 1.80 10.23 4.37
CA LEU A 78 0.34 10.40 4.31
C LEU A 78 -0.41 9.07 4.51
N VAL A 79 0.12 7.96 4.00
CA VAL A 79 -0.51 6.65 4.20
C VAL A 79 -0.41 6.19 5.65
N ASP A 80 0.71 6.47 6.33
CA ASP A 80 0.89 6.15 7.75
C ASP A 80 -0.06 6.98 8.63
N GLU A 81 -0.22 8.27 8.32
CA GLU A 81 -1.20 9.15 8.99
C GLU A 81 -2.64 8.65 8.82
N LEU A 82 -3.02 8.20 7.62
CA LEU A 82 -4.35 7.66 7.35
C LEU A 82 -4.58 6.32 8.05
N ALA A 83 -3.59 5.44 8.07
CA ALA A 83 -3.67 4.17 8.80
C ALA A 83 -3.84 4.41 10.31
N ALA A 84 -3.12 5.39 10.88
CA ALA A 84 -3.28 5.76 12.28
C ALA A 84 -4.65 6.40 12.58
N ALA A 85 -5.24 7.14 11.65
CA ALA A 85 -6.59 7.69 11.80
C ALA A 85 -7.67 6.59 11.79
N ASP A 86 -7.56 5.63 10.87
CA ASP A 86 -8.49 4.49 10.77
C ASP A 86 -8.45 3.58 12.02
N ASP A 87 -7.27 3.41 12.62
CA ASP A 87 -7.14 2.66 13.88
C ASP A 87 -7.83 3.39 15.05
N ASN A 88 -7.74 4.72 15.11
CA ASN A 88 -8.38 5.52 16.16
C ASN A 88 -9.91 5.55 16.04
N ASP A 89 -10.46 5.65 14.81
CA ASP A 89 -11.91 5.62 14.60
C ASP A 89 -12.50 4.24 14.94
N ASN A 90 -11.83 3.15 14.58
CA ASN A 90 -12.26 1.79 14.97
C ASN A 90 -12.30 1.59 16.49
N ASP A 91 -11.30 2.10 17.22
CA ASP A 91 -11.28 2.01 18.69
C ASP A 91 -12.39 2.84 19.34
N ASN A 92 -12.71 4.00 18.75
CA ASN A 92 -13.77 4.87 19.25
C ASN A 92 -15.16 4.26 19.00
N ASP A 93 -15.41 3.74 17.81
CA ASP A 93 -16.63 3.02 17.45
C ASP A 93 -16.83 1.77 18.31
N ASN A 94 -15.76 1.04 18.63
CA ASN A 94 -15.82 -0.12 19.51
C ASN A 94 -16.13 0.27 20.97
N LYS A 95 -15.60 1.39 21.46
CA LYS A 95 -15.96 1.96 22.78
C LYS A 95 -17.43 2.41 22.85
N LEU A 96 -17.94 3.06 21.81
CA LEU A 96 -19.35 3.46 21.68
C LEU A 96 -20.27 2.22 21.64
N ALA A 97 -19.87 1.17 20.93
CA ALA A 97 -20.61 -0.10 20.85
C ALA A 97 -20.63 -0.87 22.19
N LEU A 98 -19.56 -0.83 22.98
CA LEU A 98 -19.52 -1.42 24.32
C LEU A 98 -20.27 -0.57 25.37
N GLY A 99 -20.22 0.76 25.27
CA GLY A 99 -20.89 1.67 26.20
C GLY A 99 -22.42 1.71 26.08
N SER A 100 -22.97 1.28 24.93
CA SER A 100 -24.41 1.17 24.67
C SER A 100 -25.06 -0.10 25.25
N LYS A 101 -24.25 -1.08 25.70
CA LYS A 101 -24.73 -2.37 26.23
C LYS A 101 -24.90 -2.42 27.77
N LEU A 102 -24.86 -1.27 28.44
CA LEU A 102 -25.09 -1.14 29.89
C LEU A 102 -26.40 -0.42 30.18
#